data_AF-A0A521WDQ2-F1
#
_entry.id   AF-A0A521WDQ2-F1
#
_cell.length_a   1.000
_cell.length_b   1.000
_cell.length_c   1.000
_cell.angle_alpha   90.00
_cell.angle_beta   90.00
_cell.angle_gamma   90.00
#
_symmetry.space_group_name_H-M   'P 1'
#
loop_
_entity.id
_entity.type
_entity.pdbx_description
1 polymer ?
#
loop_
_entity_poly.entity_id
_entity_poly.type
_entity_poly.pdbx_seq_one_letter_code
_entity_poly.pdbx_strand_id
1 'polypeptide(L)'
;MQRLLTMLGGGALLVATGTELAAVLGRYIGVPLLGSIELVQAAVLVSASTSIVLATIAGRHAMVHLLLDRVGPRARAWLQRVNYGGAVLFFCALAAGSIWIASELWSGHEETELLRIGYRPLRILAIGAVLGTALLFLRLAFRERHR
;
A
#
# COMPACT_ATOMS: atom_id res chain seq x y z
N MET A 1 -1.42 17.57 -0.82
CA MET A 1 -1.47 16.12 -1.11
C MET A 1 -0.55 15.30 -0.22
N GLN A 2 0.79 15.44 -0.29
CA GLN A 2 1.72 14.61 0.50
C GLN A 2 1.49 14.68 2.02
N ARG A 3 1.31 15.88 2.60
CA ARG A 3 1.01 16.03 4.04
C ARG A 3 -0.25 15.27 4.46
N LEU A 4 -1.29 15.29 3.64
CA LEU A 4 -2.54 14.56 3.90
C LEU A 4 -2.31 13.05 3.88
N LEU A 5 -1.58 12.54 2.89
CA LEU A 5 -1.23 11.11 2.82
C LEU A 5 -0.39 10.67 4.03
N THR A 6 0.55 11.50 4.48
CA THR A 6 1.35 11.23 5.69
C THR A 6 0.49 11.23 6.95
N MET A 7 -0.41 12.20 7.10
CA MET A 7 -1.33 12.26 8.24
C MET A 7 -2.29 11.08 8.27
N LEU A 8 -2.87 10.72 7.12
CA LEU A 8 -3.76 9.56 7.00
C LEU A 8 -3.02 8.26 7.27
N GLY A 9 -1.86 8.05 6.63
CA GLY A 9 -1.11 6.81 6.79
C GLY A 9 -0.50 6.63 8.17
N GLY A 10 0.07 7.70 8.73
CA GLY A 10 0.62 7.71 10.09
C GLY A 10 -0.48 7.62 11.14
N GLY A 11 -1.58 8.36 10.97
CA GLY A 11 -2.74 8.28 11.86
C GLY A 11 -3.36 6.89 11.90
N ALA A 12 -3.55 6.25 10.74
CA ALA A 12 -4.02 4.88 10.67
C ALA A 12 -3.04 3.89 11.33
N LEU A 13 -1.72 4.09 11.18
CA LEU A 13 -0.73 3.25 11.86
C LEU A 13 -0.77 3.41 13.38
N LEU A 14 -0.98 4.63 13.89
CA LEU A 14 -1.16 4.89 15.32
C LEU A 14 -2.43 4.22 15.85
N VAL A 15 -3.53 4.24 15.08
CA VAL A 15 -4.76 3.52 15.43
C VAL A 15 -4.52 2.01 15.50
N ALA A 16 -3.82 1.43 14.52
CA ALA A 16 -3.47 0.01 14.54
C ALA A 16 -2.63 -0.34 15.78
N THR A 17 -1.58 0.45 16.04
CA THR A 17 -0.68 0.27 17.19
C THR A 17 -1.43 0.38 18.52
N GLY A 18 -2.28 1.40 18.66
CA GLY A 18 -3.08 1.61 19.87
C GLY A 18 -4.09 0.48 20.08
N THR A 19 -4.70 -0.02 19.01
CA THR A 19 -5.65 -1.15 19.07
C THR A 19 -4.94 -2.42 19.50
N GLU A 20 -3.75 -2.72 18.97
CA GLU A 20 -2.97 -3.88 19.42
C GLU A 20 -2.57 -3.77 20.89
N LEU A 21 -2.08 -2.60 21.31
CA LEU A 21 -1.72 -2.36 22.71
C LEU A 21 -2.93 -2.58 23.63
N ALA A 22 -4.08 -2.00 23.29
CA ALA A 22 -5.32 -2.18 24.03
C ALA A 22 -5.77 -3.65 24.06
N ALA A 23 -5.63 -4.38 22.96
CA ALA A 23 -5.97 -5.79 22.90
C ALA A 23 -5.05 -6.67 23.77
N VAL A 24 -3.75 -6.36 23.82
CA VAL A 24 -2.77 -7.05 24.68
C VAL A 24 -3.07 -6.75 26.16
N LEU A 25 -3.24 -5.48 26.52
CA LEU A 25 -3.58 -5.08 27.89
C LEU A 25 -4.92 -5.67 28.33
N GLY A 26 -5.92 -5.63 27.45
CA GLY A 26 -7.24 -6.22 27.67
C GLY A 26 -7.16 -7.72 28.00
N ARG A 27 -6.35 -8.48 27.25
CA ARG A 27 -6.09 -9.90 27.57
C ARG A 27 -5.42 -10.09 28.93
N TYR A 28 -4.52 -9.20 29.32
CA TYR A 28 -3.83 -9.27 30.61
C TYR A 28 -4.77 -8.98 31.80
N ILE A 29 -5.70 -8.03 31.66
CA ILE A 29 -6.67 -7.65 32.71
C ILE A 29 -7.98 -8.45 32.68
N GLY A 30 -8.09 -9.46 31.80
CA GLY A 30 -9.28 -10.31 31.67
C GLY A 30 -10.45 -9.70 30.89
N VAL A 31 -10.25 -8.57 30.21
CA VAL A 31 -11.26 -7.90 29.37
C VAL A 31 -10.77 -7.84 27.92
N PRO A 32 -10.91 -8.92 27.13
CA PRO A 32 -10.40 -8.98 25.77
C PRO A 32 -11.13 -8.01 24.84
N LEU A 33 -10.37 -7.28 24.01
CA LEU A 33 -10.92 -6.37 23.00
C LEU A 33 -11.38 -7.16 21.76
N LEU A 34 -12.68 -7.45 21.70
CA LEU A 34 -13.32 -8.07 20.53
C LEU A 34 -13.24 -7.16 19.31
N GLY A 35 -13.05 -7.74 18.13
CA GLY A 35 -12.91 -6.99 16.86
C GLY A 35 -11.57 -6.26 16.69
N SER A 36 -10.62 -6.42 17.62
CA SER A 36 -9.28 -5.81 17.52
C SER A 36 -8.56 -6.17 16.22
N ILE A 37 -8.67 -7.42 15.76
CA ILE A 37 -8.07 -7.89 14.51
C ILE A 37 -8.61 -7.10 13.32
N GLU A 38 -9.92 -6.90 13.25
CA GLU A 38 -10.59 -6.26 12.12
C GLU A 38 -10.26 -4.76 12.05
N LEU A 39 -10.21 -4.11 13.21
CA LEU A 39 -9.76 -2.73 13.34
C LEU A 39 -8.31 -2.56 12.89
N VAL A 40 -7.42 -3.46 13.33
CA VAL A 40 -6.01 -3.45 12.93
C VAL A 40 -5.88 -3.69 11.43
N GLN A 41 -6.57 -4.68 10.86
CA GLN A 41 -6.54 -4.95 9.43
C GLN A 41 -7.00 -3.75 8.60
N ALA A 42 -8.12 -3.12 8.97
CA ALA A 42 -8.61 -1.93 8.27
C ALA A 42 -7.62 -0.76 8.37
N ALA A 43 -7.09 -0.50 9.57
CA ALA A 43 -6.14 0.58 9.80
C ALA A 43 -4.79 0.35 9.08
N VAL A 44 -4.26 -0.87 9.13
CA VAL A 44 -3.05 -1.25 8.39
C VAL A 44 -3.27 -1.14 6.89
N LEU A 45 -4.45 -1.51 6.36
CA LEU A 45 -4.74 -1.35 4.94
C LEU A 45 -4.71 0.12 4.50
N VAL A 46 -5.30 1.02 5.29
CA VAL A 46 -5.25 2.47 5.03
C VAL A 46 -3.81 2.97 5.09
N SER A 47 -3.05 2.53 6.10
CA SER A 47 -1.65 2.92 6.28
C SER A 47 -0.76 2.45 5.12
N ALA A 48 -0.87 1.18 4.72
CA ALA A 48 -0.10 0.61 3.62
C ALA A 48 -0.46 1.26 2.29
N SER A 49 -1.76 1.42 2.01
CA SER A 49 -2.28 2.04 0.78
C SER A 49 -1.80 3.49 0.60
N THR A 50 -1.80 4.28 1.67
CA THR A 50 -1.30 5.67 1.62
C THR A 50 0.22 5.73 1.55
N SER A 51 0.91 4.85 2.28
CA SER A 51 2.37 4.80 2.34
C SER A 51 2.99 4.40 1.00
N ILE A 52 2.43 3.41 0.31
CA ILE A 52 2.96 2.95 -0.98
C ILE A 52 2.83 4.03 -2.07
N VAL A 53 1.71 4.76 -2.08
CA VAL A 53 1.51 5.90 -2.97
C VAL A 53 2.47 7.04 -2.61
N LEU A 54 2.57 7.39 -1.33
CA LEU A 54 3.46 8.46 -0.87
C LEU A 54 4.93 8.16 -1.17
N ALA A 55 5.39 6.94 -0.91
CA ALA A 55 6.75 6.49 -1.19
C ALA A 55 7.07 6.58 -2.69
N THR A 56 6.10 6.22 -3.54
CA THR A 56 6.20 6.33 -5.00
C THR A 56 6.30 7.78 -5.45
N ILE A 57 5.45 8.67 -4.95
CA ILE A 57 5.50 10.10 -5.29
C ILE A 57 6.82 10.72 -4.82
N ALA A 58 7.31 10.33 -3.65
CA ALA A 58 8.54 10.87 -3.10
C ALA A 58 9.79 10.43 -3.86
N GLY A 59 9.69 9.46 -4.78
CA GLY A 59 10.85 8.87 -5.45
C GLY A 59 11.82 8.22 -4.45
N ARG A 60 11.33 7.91 -3.24
CA ARG A 60 12.09 7.32 -2.12
C ARG A 60 11.94 5.81 -2.05
N HIS A 61 11.41 5.19 -3.12
CA HIS A 61 11.69 3.78 -3.36
C HIS A 61 13.18 3.59 -3.24
N ALA A 62 13.62 2.60 -2.46
CA ALA A 62 15.00 2.36 -2.09
C ALA A 62 15.88 2.11 -3.33
N MET A 63 16.13 3.15 -4.12
CA MET A 63 17.30 3.25 -4.96
C MET A 63 18.43 3.26 -3.96
N VAL A 64 19.16 2.16 -3.91
CA VAL A 64 20.38 2.09 -3.15
C VAL A 64 21.36 3.01 -3.87
N HIS A 65 21.28 4.31 -3.54
CA HIS A 65 22.14 5.35 -4.10
C HIS A 65 23.60 4.97 -3.92
N LEU A 66 23.93 4.27 -2.83
CA LEU A 66 25.25 3.71 -2.59
C LEU A 66 25.77 2.78 -3.72
N LEU A 67 24.89 2.01 -4.38
CA LEU A 67 25.23 1.17 -5.53
C LEU A 67 25.16 1.95 -6.84
N LEU A 68 24.14 2.80 -7.00
CA LEU A 68 23.90 3.56 -8.24
C LEU A 68 24.90 4.70 -8.47
N ASP A 69 25.49 5.24 -7.40
CA ASP A 69 26.50 6.29 -7.48
C ASP A 69 27.91 5.72 -7.75
N ARG A 70 28.08 4.38 -7.66
CA ARG A 70 29.33 3.68 -8.02
C ARG A 70 29.36 3.16 -9.46
N VAL A 71 28.24 3.21 -10.18
CA VAL A 71 28.15 2.73 -11.56
C VAL A 71 28.12 3.87 -12.57
N GLY A 72 28.68 3.63 -13.76
CA GLY A 72 28.72 4.63 -14.83
C GLY A 72 27.32 5.07 -15.31
N PRO A 73 27.20 6.24 -15.94
CA PRO A 73 25.90 6.86 -16.29
C PRO A 73 25.02 5.98 -17.19
N ARG A 74 25.63 5.19 -18.08
CA ARG A 74 24.91 4.26 -18.97
C ARG A 74 24.30 3.08 -18.22
N ALA A 75 25.04 2.49 -17.28
CA ALA A 75 24.57 1.37 -16.46
C ALA A 75 23.46 1.84 -15.50
N ARG A 76 23.60 3.04 -14.92
CA ARG A 76 22.58 3.67 -14.08
C ARG A 76 21.25 3.84 -14.84
N ALA A 77 21.28 4.41 -16.05
CA ALA A 77 20.09 4.59 -16.88
C ALA A 77 19.42 3.25 -17.24
N TRP A 78 20.21 2.21 -17.51
CA TRP A 78 19.66 0.88 -17.80
C TRP A 78 18.99 0.26 -16.57
N LEU A 79 19.64 0.30 -15.40
CA LEU A 79 19.08 -0.19 -14.14
C LEU A 79 17.78 0.53 -13.77
N GLN A 80 17.70 1.84 -13.97
CA GLN A 80 16.48 2.61 -13.72
C GLN A 80 15.33 2.19 -14.65
N ARG A 81 15.61 1.97 -15.94
CA ARG A 81 14.60 1.45 -16.88
C ARG A 81 14.10 0.07 -16.49
N VAL A 82 15.00 -0.84 -16.12
CA VAL A 82 14.62 -2.20 -15.67
C VAL A 82 13.78 -2.11 -14.41
N ASN A 83 14.17 -1.26 -13.45
CA ASN A 83 13.42 -1.04 -12.22
C ASN A 83 12.00 -0.52 -12.49
N TYR A 84 11.85 0.52 -13.31
CA TYR A 84 10.51 1.03 -13.63
C TYR A 84 9.68 0.05 -14.47
N GLY A 85 10.29 -0.63 -15.44
CA GLY A 85 9.61 -1.67 -16.22
C GLY A 85 9.10 -2.81 -15.33
N GLY A 86 9.95 -3.30 -14.42
CA GLY A 86 9.60 -4.31 -13.44
C GLY A 86 8.51 -3.85 -12.47
N ALA A 87 8.61 -2.62 -11.96
CA ALA A 87 7.60 -2.05 -11.08
C ALA A 87 6.23 -1.89 -11.77
N VAL A 88 6.19 -1.37 -13.00
CA VAL A 88 4.95 -1.27 -13.79
C VAL A 88 4.34 -2.65 -13.98
N LEU A 89 5.13 -3.64 -14.41
CA LEU A 89 4.63 -4.99 -14.63
C LEU A 89 4.07 -5.61 -13.34
N PHE A 90 4.81 -5.48 -12.23
CA PHE A 90 4.39 -5.98 -10.93
C PHE A 90 3.07 -5.35 -10.45
N PHE A 91 2.98 -4.01 -10.44
CA PHE A 91 1.78 -3.32 -9.95
C PHE A 91 0.58 -3.49 -10.89
N CYS A 92 0.79 -3.61 -12.21
CA CYS A 92 -0.28 -3.94 -13.15
C CYS A 92 -0.81 -5.36 -12.94
N ALA A 93 0.08 -6.35 -12.75
CA ALA A 93 -0.32 -7.73 -12.45
C ALA A 93 -1.07 -7.80 -11.12
N LEU A 94 -0.56 -7.11 -10.08
CA LEU A 94 -1.22 -7.03 -8.78
C LEU A 94 -2.59 -6.35 -8.88
N ALA A 95 -2.72 -5.28 -9.65
CA ALA A 95 -4.02 -4.61 -9.89
C ALA A 95 -5.00 -5.53 -10.62
N ALA A 96 -4.55 -6.21 -11.68
CA ALA A 96 -5.39 -7.12 -12.45
C ALA A 96 -5.91 -8.27 -11.58
N GLY A 97 -5.02 -8.91 -10.79
CA GLY A 97 -5.40 -9.95 -9.85
C GLY A 97 -6.34 -9.45 -8.75
N SER A 98 -6.09 -8.25 -8.21
CA SER A 98 -6.96 -7.65 -7.20
C SER A 98 -8.36 -7.35 -7.75
N ILE A 99 -8.46 -6.85 -8.98
CA ILE A 99 -9.74 -6.59 -9.66
C ILE A 99 -10.46 -7.90 -9.96
N TRP A 100 -9.73 -8.91 -10.44
CA TRP A 100 -10.28 -10.25 -10.69
C TRP A 100 -10.96 -10.80 -9.43
N ILE A 101 -10.21 -10.89 -8.32
CA ILE A 101 -10.72 -11.39 -7.04
C ILE A 101 -11.86 -10.51 -6.54
N ALA A 102 -11.77 -9.19 -6.69
CA ALA A 102 -12.84 -8.30 -6.28
C ALA A 102 -14.12 -8.51 -7.09
N SER A 103 -14.01 -8.84 -8.39
CA SER A 103 -15.17 -9.09 -9.25
C SER A 103 -15.90 -10.38 -8.90
N GLU A 104 -15.16 -11.46 -8.59
CA GLU A 104 -15.74 -12.75 -8.20
C GLU A 104 -16.48 -12.65 -6.86
N LEU A 105 -15.92 -11.90 -5.92
CA LEU A 105 -16.45 -11.79 -4.55
C LEU A 105 -17.41 -10.59 -4.39
N TRP A 106 -17.68 -9.81 -5.45
CA TRP A 106 -18.49 -8.59 -5.36
C TRP A 106 -19.94 -8.88 -4.95
N SER A 107 -20.52 -9.96 -5.46
CA SER A 107 -21.87 -10.42 -5.14
C SER A 107 -21.96 -11.12 -3.78
N GLY A 108 -20.82 -11.52 -3.19
CA GLY A 108 -20.74 -12.00 -1.82
C GLY A 108 -21.06 -10.88 -0.83
N HIS A 109 -21.85 -11.20 0.19
CA HIS A 109 -22.01 -10.35 1.38
C HIS A 109 -20.90 -10.69 2.38
N GLU A 110 -19.67 -10.34 2.01
CA GLU A 110 -18.53 -10.53 2.91
C GLU A 110 -18.47 -9.39 3.92
N GLU A 111 -18.68 -9.76 5.18
CA GLU A 111 -18.57 -8.92 6.36
C GLU A 111 -17.50 -9.50 7.30
N THR A 112 -16.84 -8.64 8.09
CA THR A 112 -15.97 -9.13 9.16
C THR A 112 -16.80 -9.86 10.23
N GLU A 113 -16.22 -10.87 10.90
CA GLU A 113 -16.99 -11.79 11.76
C GLU A 113 -17.59 -11.12 13.00
N LEU A 114 -16.89 -10.16 13.60
CA LEU A 114 -17.23 -9.55 14.88
C LEU A 114 -17.86 -8.16 14.73
N LEU A 115 -17.23 -7.26 13.96
CA LEU A 115 -17.70 -5.87 13.78
C LEU A 115 -18.57 -5.70 12.53
N ARG A 116 -18.72 -6.76 11.71
CA ARG A 116 -19.54 -6.77 10.50
C ARG A 116 -19.21 -5.64 9.53
N ILE A 117 -17.92 -5.32 9.44
CA ILE A 117 -17.41 -4.30 8.52
C ILE A 117 -17.43 -4.91 7.11
N GLY A 118 -18.10 -4.25 6.16
CA GLY A 118 -18.10 -4.69 4.78
C GLY A 118 -16.71 -4.58 4.15
N TYR A 119 -16.24 -5.65 3.48
CA TYR A 119 -14.91 -5.65 2.84
C TYR A 119 -14.84 -4.82 1.55
N ARG A 120 -15.97 -4.49 0.93
CA ARG A 120 -16.04 -3.74 -0.33
C ARG A 120 -15.27 -2.39 -0.30
N PRO A 121 -15.50 -1.47 0.65
CA PRO A 121 -14.76 -0.21 0.72
C PRO A 121 -13.25 -0.42 0.88
N LEU A 122 -12.84 -1.41 1.68
CA LEU A 122 -11.44 -1.76 1.89
C LEU A 122 -10.79 -2.24 0.58
N ARG A 123 -11.48 -3.10 -0.17
CA ARG A 123 -11.01 -3.58 -1.49
C ARG A 123 -10.87 -2.46 -2.50
N ILE A 124 -11.86 -1.55 -2.59
CA ILE A 124 -11.80 -0.39 -3.49
C ILE A 124 -10.59 0.48 -3.17
N LEU A 125 -10.35 0.74 -1.88
CA LEU A 125 -9.18 1.51 -1.44
C LEU A 125 -7.87 0.84 -1.87
N ALA A 126 -7.75 -0.46 -1.63
CA ALA A 126 -6.55 -1.24 -1.97
C ALA A 126 -6.29 -1.20 -3.49
N ILE A 127 -7.30 -1.52 -4.29
CA ILE A 127 -7.23 -1.50 -5.76
C ILE A 127 -6.87 -0.10 -6.25
N GLY A 128 -7.51 0.94 -5.70
CA GLY A 128 -7.22 2.33 -6.04
C GLY A 128 -5.76 2.72 -5.76
N ALA A 129 -5.21 2.30 -4.62
CA ALA A 129 -3.81 2.56 -4.27
C ALA A 129 -2.83 1.82 -5.18
N VAL A 130 -3.10 0.56 -5.50
CA VAL A 130 -2.27 -0.25 -6.40
C VAL A 130 -2.31 0.31 -7.83
N LEU A 131 -3.50 0.61 -8.36
CA LEU A 131 -3.67 1.25 -9.67
C LEU A 131 -2.99 2.62 -9.72
N GLY A 132 -3.19 3.45 -8.68
CA GLY A 132 -2.53 4.75 -8.57
C GLY A 132 -1.01 4.62 -8.62
N THR A 133 -0.47 3.63 -7.92
CA THR A 133 0.97 3.33 -7.91
C THR A 133 1.47 2.84 -9.28
N ALA A 134 0.73 1.96 -9.95
CA ALA A 134 1.04 1.50 -11.31
C ALA A 134 1.10 2.68 -12.30
N LEU A 135 0.11 3.58 -12.25
CA LEU A 135 0.05 4.77 -13.10
C LEU A 135 1.21 5.75 -12.82
N LEU A 136 1.61 5.90 -11.55
CA LEU A 136 2.77 6.72 -11.19
C LEU A 136 4.06 6.14 -11.77
N PHE A 137 4.29 4.82 -11.64
CA PHE A 137 5.46 4.18 -12.23
C PHE A 137 5.45 4.23 -13.75
N LEU A 138 4.29 4.08 -14.38
CA LEU A 138 4.14 4.19 -15.82
C LEU A 138 4.54 5.60 -16.30
N ARG A 139 4.08 6.64 -15.59
CA ARG A 139 4.47 8.03 -15.87
C ARG A 139 5.97 8.24 -15.69
N LEU A 140 6.59 7.66 -14.67
CA LEU A 140 8.03 7.76 -14.43
C LEU A 140 8.84 7.07 -15.55
N ALA A 141 8.40 5.88 -15.99
CA ALA A 141 9.03 5.14 -17.08
C ALA A 141 9.04 5.94 -18.40
N PHE A 142 7.94 6.66 -18.71
CA PHE A 142 7.88 7.52 -19.89
C PHE A 142 8.70 8.80 -19.74
N ARG A 143 8.83 9.37 -18.52
CA ARG A 143 9.58 10.61 -18.29
C ARG A 143 11.09 10.44 -18.42
N GLU A 144 11.63 9.27 -18.09
CA GLU A 144 13.05 8.96 -18.32
C GLU A 144 13.41 8.77 -19.80
N ARG A 145 12.43 8.52 -20.67
CA ARG A 145 12.69 8.40 -22.11
C ARG A 145 13.00 9.75 -22.78
N HIS A 146 12.70 10.87 -22.11
CA HIS A 146 12.84 12.23 -22.63
C HIS A 146 13.97 13.06 -21.98
N ARG A 147 14.79 12.48 -21.10
CA ARG A 147 16.01 13.09 -20.56
C ARG A 147 17.23 12.27 -20.97
#